data_AF-A0A258XM39-F1
#
_entry.id   AF-A0A258XM39-F1
#
_cell.length_a   1.000
_cell.length_b   1.000
_cell.length_c   1.000
_cell.angle_alpha   90.00
_cell.angle_beta   90.00
_cell.angle_gamma   90.00
#
_symmetry.space_group_name_H-M   'P 1'
#
loop_
_entity.id
_entity.type
_entity.pdbx_description
1 polymer ?
#
loop_
_entity_poly.entity_id
_entity_poly.type
_entity_poly.pdbx_seq_one_letter_code
_entity_poly.pdbx_strand_id
1 'polypeptide(L)'
;PSKTDTFGLVMIEALACGLPVAGFAVPGPLDVIGKRGYGPRDDLPMQIGALEDDLALAIQKALRCDRVGAAVQGARYNWDRATDEFLAAVSEALEPVREREVA
;
A
#
# COMPACT_ATOMS: atom_id res chain seq x y z
N PRO A 1 -11.24 -13.74 1.47
CA PRO A 1 -9.85 -13.25 1.65
C PRO A 1 -8.87 -14.00 0.76
N SER A 2 -8.30 -13.31 -0.22
CA SER A 2 -7.43 -13.90 -1.23
C SER A 2 -6.07 -14.29 -0.64
N LYS A 3 -5.51 -15.42 -1.07
CA LYS A 3 -4.12 -15.82 -0.78
C LYS A 3 -3.13 -15.32 -1.83
N THR A 4 -3.66 -14.73 -2.91
CA THR A 4 -2.91 -14.10 -4.00
C THR A 4 -3.68 -12.85 -4.42
N ASP A 5 -2.97 -11.74 -4.57
CA ASP A 5 -3.49 -10.47 -5.07
C ASP A 5 -2.30 -9.71 -5.67
N THR A 6 -2.47 -9.19 -6.87
CA THR A 6 -1.39 -8.50 -7.60
C THR A 6 -1.07 -7.16 -6.96
N PHE A 7 -2.08 -6.41 -6.48
CA PHE A 7 -1.86 -5.09 -5.91
C PHE A 7 -2.82 -4.72 -4.77
N GLY A 8 -4.08 -5.17 -4.79
CA GLY A 8 -5.04 -4.79 -3.74
C GLY A 8 -5.83 -3.51 -4.03
N LEU A 9 -6.30 -3.31 -5.26
CA LEU A 9 -7.18 -2.17 -5.62
C LEU A 9 -8.41 -2.07 -4.71
N VAL A 10 -9.05 -3.20 -4.39
CA VAL A 10 -10.19 -3.23 -3.45
C VAL A 10 -9.81 -2.72 -2.06
N MET A 11 -8.57 -2.97 -1.62
CA MET A 11 -8.09 -2.44 -0.35
C MET A 11 -7.90 -0.93 -0.40
N ILE A 12 -7.34 -0.42 -1.51
CA ILE A 12 -7.17 1.01 -1.73
C ILE A 12 -8.52 1.73 -1.74
N GLU A 13 -9.52 1.18 -2.43
CA GLU A 13 -10.88 1.72 -2.46
C GLU A 13 -11.53 1.75 -1.07
N ALA A 14 -11.39 0.66 -0.32
CA ALA A 14 -11.86 0.58 1.07
C ALA A 14 -11.20 1.64 1.95
N LEU A 15 -9.86 1.75 1.87
CA LEU A 15 -9.10 2.77 2.59
C LEU A 15 -9.57 4.18 2.22
N ALA A 16 -9.75 4.49 0.93
CA ALA A 16 -10.23 5.79 0.47
C ALA A 16 -11.63 6.14 1.02
N CYS A 17 -12.46 5.13 1.31
CA CYS A 17 -13.74 5.29 1.99
C CYS A 17 -13.62 5.40 3.54
N GLY A 18 -12.40 5.43 4.07
CA GLY A 18 -12.11 5.46 5.50
C GLY A 18 -12.40 4.12 6.20
N LEU A 19 -12.34 3.01 5.47
CA LEU A 19 -12.55 1.66 6.01
C LEU A 19 -11.20 0.96 6.19
N PRO A 20 -10.76 0.72 7.45
CA PRO A 20 -9.60 -0.10 7.71
C PRO A 20 -9.79 -1.54 7.22
N VAL A 21 -8.73 -2.13 6.67
CA VAL A 21 -8.80 -3.44 5.99
C VAL A 21 -8.09 -4.53 6.79
N ALA A 22 -8.67 -5.72 6.78
CA ALA A 22 -8.06 -6.95 7.29
C ALA A 22 -7.71 -7.89 6.13
N GLY A 23 -6.56 -8.56 6.19
CA GLY A 23 -6.14 -9.50 5.15
C GLY A 23 -5.06 -10.48 5.60
N PHE A 24 -4.63 -11.33 4.67
CA PHE A 24 -3.43 -12.15 4.84
C PHE A 24 -2.19 -11.36 4.41
N ALA A 25 -1.03 -11.69 4.99
CA ALA A 25 0.26 -11.08 4.63
C ALA A 25 0.81 -11.64 3.30
N VAL A 26 0.14 -11.31 2.19
CA VAL A 26 0.53 -11.66 0.82
C VAL A 26 0.85 -10.39 0.02
N PRO A 27 1.46 -10.46 -1.19
CA PRO A 27 2.03 -9.28 -1.87
C PRO A 27 1.13 -8.04 -1.95
N GLY A 28 -0.04 -8.10 -2.60
CA GLY A 28 -0.94 -6.94 -2.68
C GLY A 28 -1.31 -6.30 -1.33
N PRO A 29 -1.82 -7.06 -0.34
CA PRO A 29 -2.08 -6.53 1.00
C PRO A 29 -0.84 -5.91 1.68
N LEU A 30 0.35 -6.50 1.51
CA LEU A 30 1.59 -5.95 2.05
C LEU A 30 1.94 -4.62 1.39
N ASP A 31 1.72 -4.49 0.08
CA ASP A 31 1.99 -3.26 -0.68
C ASP A 31 1.03 -2.12 -0.32
N VAL A 32 -0.14 -2.42 0.26
CA VAL A 32 -1.14 -1.39 0.62
C VAL A 32 -1.15 -1.08 2.12
N ILE A 33 -1.13 -2.11 2.96
CA ILE A 33 -1.31 -2.01 4.42
C ILE A 33 0.03 -2.01 5.16
N GLY A 34 1.08 -2.61 4.55
CA GLY A 34 2.36 -2.84 5.20
C GLY A 34 2.31 -3.94 6.25
N LYS A 35 3.46 -4.55 6.53
CA LYS A 35 3.57 -5.70 7.47
C LYS A 35 3.03 -5.38 8.88
N ARG A 36 3.15 -4.13 9.32
CA ARG A 36 2.70 -3.68 10.65
C ARG A 36 1.39 -2.90 10.64
N GLY A 37 0.80 -2.67 9.47
CA GLY A 37 -0.45 -1.92 9.35
C GLY A 37 -0.31 -0.39 9.37
N TYR A 38 0.90 0.17 9.34
CA TYR A 38 1.15 1.61 9.31
C TYR A 38 1.43 2.13 7.89
N GLY A 39 0.86 1.47 6.88
CA GLY A 39 1.09 1.76 5.47
C GLY A 39 2.35 1.10 4.91
N PRO A 40 2.57 1.16 3.59
CA PRO A 40 3.64 0.44 2.90
C PRO A 40 5.05 0.84 3.35
N ARG A 41 5.22 2.07 3.84
CA ARG A 41 6.50 2.60 4.33
C ARG A 41 6.64 2.57 5.85
N ASP A 42 5.64 2.03 6.57
CA ASP A 42 5.60 2.00 8.05
C ASP A 42 5.78 3.39 8.68
N ASP A 43 5.29 4.44 8.00
CA ASP A 43 5.53 5.85 8.31
C ASP A 43 4.26 6.60 8.77
N LEU A 44 3.10 5.95 8.74
CA LEU A 44 1.88 6.54 9.30
C LEU A 44 1.95 6.57 10.83
N PRO A 45 1.40 7.60 11.48
CA PRO A 45 1.35 7.66 12.95
C PRO A 45 0.27 6.76 13.55
N MET A 46 -0.59 6.15 12.73
CA MET A 46 -1.68 5.27 13.13
C MET A 46 -1.74 4.03 12.23
N GLN A 47 -2.30 2.94 12.78
CA GLN A 47 -2.61 1.76 11.99
C GLN A 47 -3.86 1.97 11.15
N ILE A 48 -3.83 1.52 9.89
CA ILE A 48 -4.89 1.66 8.90
C ILE A 48 -5.50 0.31 8.48
N GLY A 49 -4.96 -0.78 9.01
CA GLY A 49 -5.36 -2.15 8.70
C GLY A 49 -4.50 -3.15 9.44
N ALA A 50 -4.80 -4.43 9.27
CA ALA A 50 -4.05 -5.51 9.91
C ALA A 50 -3.93 -6.71 8.98
N LEU A 51 -2.74 -7.30 8.95
CA LEU A 51 -2.43 -8.51 8.19
C LEU A 51 -2.00 -9.61 9.15
N GLU A 52 -2.65 -10.76 9.10
CA GLU A 52 -2.35 -11.92 9.95
C GLU A 52 -2.60 -13.21 9.20
N ASP A 53 -1.93 -14.29 9.61
CA ASP A 53 -2.22 -15.64 9.11
C ASP A 53 -3.58 -16.15 9.59
N ASP A 54 -4.01 -15.72 10.79
CA ASP A 54 -5.37 -15.91 11.28
C ASP A 54 -6.24 -14.70 10.92
N LEU A 55 -7.15 -14.91 9.98
CA LEU A 55 -8.05 -13.86 9.52
C LEU A 55 -8.95 -13.31 10.64
N ALA A 56 -9.37 -14.14 11.60
CA ALA A 56 -10.19 -13.67 12.71
C ALA A 56 -9.40 -12.66 13.55
N LEU A 57 -8.11 -12.91 13.76
CA LEU A 57 -7.21 -11.97 14.43
C LEU A 57 -7.03 -10.68 13.62
N ALA A 58 -6.81 -10.78 12.30
CA ALA A 58 -6.71 -9.60 11.42
C ALA A 58 -7.96 -8.72 11.51
N ILE A 59 -9.16 -9.32 11.47
CA ILE A 59 -10.44 -8.59 11.58
C ILE A 59 -10.54 -7.89 12.94
N GLN A 60 -10.24 -8.58 14.04
CA GLN A 60 -10.30 -8.01 15.38
C GLN A 60 -9.32 -6.84 15.58
N LYS A 61 -8.17 -6.87 14.91
CA LYS A 61 -7.20 -5.78 14.91
C LYS A 61 -7.66 -4.61 14.03
N ALA A 62 -8.10 -4.88 12.80
CA ALA A 62 -8.55 -3.86 11.86
C ALA A 62 -9.75 -3.04 12.39
N LEU A 63 -10.65 -3.65 13.15
CA LEU A 63 -11.77 -2.95 13.81
C LEU A 63 -11.33 -1.85 14.79
N ARG A 64 -10.07 -1.87 15.25
CA ARG A 64 -9.48 -0.88 16.18
C ARG A 64 -8.57 0.13 15.48
N CYS A 65 -8.36 -0.04 14.18
CA CYS A 65 -7.52 0.84 13.37
C CYS A 65 -8.24 2.17 13.08
N ASP A 66 -7.46 3.17 12.70
CA ASP A 66 -7.94 4.53 12.54
C ASP A 66 -8.55 4.76 11.16
N ARG A 67 -9.80 5.25 11.15
CA ARG A 67 -10.57 5.48 9.93
C ARG A 67 -10.07 6.68 9.13
N VAL A 68 -9.57 7.71 9.83
CA VAL A 68 -9.05 8.93 9.18
C VAL A 68 -7.71 8.63 8.51
N GLY A 69 -6.82 7.91 9.19
CA GLY A 69 -5.57 7.40 8.65
C GLY A 69 -5.80 6.50 7.45
N ALA A 70 -6.82 5.64 7.48
CA ALA A 70 -7.22 4.84 6.33
C ALA A 70 -7.59 5.74 5.12
N ALA A 71 -8.45 6.74 5.32
CA ALA A 71 -8.83 7.69 4.26
C ALA A 71 -7.63 8.48 3.72
N VAL A 72 -6.77 8.97 4.62
CA VAL A 72 -5.55 9.71 4.26
C VAL A 72 -4.60 8.85 3.44
N GLN A 73 -4.41 7.58 3.81
CA GLN A 73 -3.57 6.66 3.03
C GLN A 73 -4.21 6.32 1.69
N GLY A 74 -5.51 5.99 1.67
CA GLY A 74 -6.24 5.66 0.44
C GLY A 74 -6.16 6.79 -0.59
N ALA A 75 -6.27 8.04 -0.14
CA ALA A 75 -6.18 9.23 -0.99
C ALA A 75 -4.79 9.45 -1.64
N ARG A 76 -3.74 8.77 -1.16
CA ARG A 76 -2.39 8.86 -1.78
C ARG A 76 -2.30 8.09 -3.09
N TYR A 77 -3.15 7.09 -3.29
CA TYR A 77 -3.22 6.34 -4.54
C TYR A 77 -4.03 7.13 -5.57
N ASN A 78 -3.32 7.71 -6.54
CA ASN A 78 -3.91 8.54 -7.58
C ASN A 78 -3.20 8.29 -8.93
N TRP A 79 -3.94 8.43 -10.01
CA TRP A 79 -3.45 8.14 -11.37
C TRP A 79 -2.40 9.14 -11.86
N ASP A 80 -2.48 10.39 -11.43
CA ASP A 80 -1.48 11.41 -11.79
C ASP A 80 -0.09 10.99 -11.28
N ARG A 81 0.00 10.62 -9.99
CA ARG A 81 1.22 10.12 -9.37
C ARG A 81 1.73 8.84 -10.02
N ALA A 82 0.85 7.89 -10.34
CA ALA A 82 1.25 6.67 -11.03
C ALA A 82 1.81 6.96 -12.43
N THR A 83 1.27 7.97 -13.10
CA THR A 83 1.76 8.45 -14.41
C THR A 83 3.13 9.11 -14.26
N ASP A 84 3.32 9.95 -13.24
CA ASP A 84 4.62 10.56 -12.93
C ASP A 84 5.69 9.52 -12.62
N GLU A 85 5.36 8.51 -11.81
CA GLU A 85 6.26 7.39 -11.47
C GLU A 85 6.62 6.57 -12.73
N PHE A 86 5.65 6.33 -13.62
CA PHE A 86 5.89 5.64 -14.88
C PHE A 86 6.78 6.46 -15.83
N LEU A 87 6.50 7.75 -16.01
CA LEU A 87 7.28 8.64 -16.86
C LEU A 87 8.71 8.79 -16.36
N ALA A 88 8.91 8.89 -15.04
CA ALA A 88 10.23 8.91 -14.43
C ALA A 88 11.02 7.64 -14.74
N ALA A 89 10.40 6.47 -14.56
CA ALA A 89 11.04 5.18 -14.84
C ALA A 89 11.42 5.00 -16.33
N VAL A 90 10.54 5.40 -17.25
CA VAL A 90 10.82 5.35 -18.69
C VAL A 90 11.91 6.34 -19.07
N SER A 91 11.88 7.55 -18.54
CA SER A 91 12.91 8.57 -18.81
C SER A 91 14.28 8.11 -18.31
N GLU A 92 14.35 7.57 -17.10
CA GLU A 92 15.59 7.00 -16.54
C GLU A 92 16.14 5.86 -17.40
N ALA A 93 15.28 4.98 -17.92
CA ALA A 93 15.69 3.86 -18.76
C ALA A 93 16.22 4.30 -20.14
N LEU A 94 15.85 5.50 -20.60
CA LEU A 94 16.32 6.08 -21.87
C LEU A 94 17.64 6.86 -21.72
N GLU A 95 18.05 7.20 -20.50
CA GLU A 95 19.34 7.88 -20.27
C GLU A 95 20.50 6.97 -20.72
N PRO A 96 21.39 7.46 -21.60
CA PRO A 96 22.49 6.65 -22.11
C PRO A 96 23.42 6.22 -20.97
N VAL A 97 23.80 4.93 -20.95
CA VAL A 97 24.63 4.24 -19.94
C VAL A 97 25.96 4.93 -19.59
N ARG A 98 26.37 5.93 -20.38
CA ARG A 98 27.71 6.54 -20.40
C ARG A 98 28.09 7.36 -19.15
N GLU A 99 27.15 7.66 -18.25
CA GLU A 99 27.41 8.43 -17.02
C GLU A 99 27.35 7.60 -15.72
N ARG A 100 26.93 6.32 -15.76
CA ARG A 100 26.86 5.49 -14.54
C ARG A 100 28.18 4.80 -14.15
N GLU A 101 29.22 4.88 -14.99
CA GLU A 101 30.54 4.26 -14.73
C GLU A 101 31.59 5.21 -14.13
N VAL A 102 31.23 6.48 -13.85
CA VAL A 102 32.17 7.44 -13.23
C VAL A 102 31.51 8.15 -12.04
N ALA A 103 31.17 7.39 -11.00
CA ALA A 103 30.90 7.91 -9.66
C ALA A 103 31.23 6.86 -8.60
#